data_AF-A0A957WGX4-F1
#
_entry.id   AF-A0A957WGX4-F1
#
_cell.length_a   1.000
_cell.length_b   1.000
_cell.length_c   1.000
_cell.angle_alpha   90.00
_cell.angle_beta   90.00
_cell.angle_gamma   90.00
#
_symmetry.space_group_name_H-M   'P 1'
#
loop_
_entity.id
_entity.type
_entity.pdbx_description
1 polymer ?
#
loop_
_entity_poly.entity_id
_entity_poly.type
_entity_poly.pdbx_seq_one_letter_code
_entity_poly.pdbx_strand_id
1 'polypeptide(L)'
;MRIRLDSIGCRLNISEVEEMARVLAGAGHRLVGPGDRADLYVFNTCAVTHVAERKSRQIIRQMRRANPQAGVVVTGCYAQLSPQKMRELGVDLIVP
;
A
#
# COMPACT_ATOMS: atom_id res chain seq x y z
N MET A 1 -8.89 7.15 -12.32
CA MET A 1 -7.52 6.67 -12.01
C MET A 1 -7.53 5.17 -11.86
N ARG A 2 -6.44 4.51 -12.29
CA ARG A 2 -6.16 3.08 -12.07
C ARG A 2 -5.45 2.93 -10.74
N ILE A 3 -6.08 2.25 -9.78
CA ILE A 3 -5.55 2.10 -8.42
C ILE A 3 -5.26 0.64 -8.16
N ARG A 4 -4.07 0.35 -7.64
CA ARG A 4 -3.72 -0.97 -7.14
C ARG A 4 -3.70 -0.96 -5.61
N LEU A 5 -4.41 -1.91 -5.03
CA LEU A 5 -4.44 -2.14 -3.59
C LEU A 5 -3.68 -3.42 -3.27
N ASP A 6 -2.76 -3.36 -2.32
CA ASP A 6 -2.09 -4.54 -1.80
C ASP A 6 -2.06 -4.47 -0.26
N SER A 7 -1.98 -5.63 0.39
CA SER A 7 -1.75 -5.71 1.83
C SER A 7 -0.84 -6.88 2.20
N ILE A 8 -0.32 -6.81 3.41
CA ILE A 8 0.31 -7.95 4.08
C ILE A 8 -0.11 -7.93 5.54
N GLY A 9 -0.22 -9.10 6.17
CA GLY A 9 -0.44 -9.20 7.60
C GLY A 9 -1.55 -10.17 7.96
N CYS A 10 -2.49 -9.70 8.78
CA CYS A 10 -3.56 -10.50 9.35
C CYS A 10 -4.89 -10.33 8.60
N ARG A 11 -5.95 -10.99 9.10
CA ARG A 11 -7.31 -10.89 8.53
C ARG A 11 -7.84 -9.45 8.52
N LEU A 12 -7.45 -8.63 9.49
CA LEU A 12 -7.85 -7.22 9.54
C LEU A 12 -7.33 -6.45 8.32
N ASN A 13 -6.06 -6.65 7.95
CA ASN A 13 -5.47 -5.97 6.78
C ASN A 13 -6.20 -6.31 5.47
N ILE A 14 -6.74 -7.54 5.35
CA ILE A 14 -7.54 -7.96 4.20
C ILE A 14 -8.89 -7.22 4.22
N SER A 15 -9.58 -7.23 5.35
CA SER A 15 -10.87 -6.55 5.53
C SER A 15 -10.78 -5.05 5.23
N GLU A 16 -9.74 -4.37 5.71
CA GLU A 16 -9.48 -2.95 5.46
C GLU A 16 -9.26 -2.68 3.97
N VAL A 17 -8.48 -3.52 3.27
CA VAL A 17 -8.27 -3.37 1.82
C VAL A 17 -9.55 -3.61 1.03
N GLU A 18 -10.37 -4.59 1.41
CA GLU A 18 -11.66 -4.81 0.77
C GLU A 18 -12.62 -3.63 0.96
N GLU A 19 -12.60 -2.99 2.13
CA GLU A 19 -13.36 -1.78 2.38
C GLU A 19 -12.87 -0.60 1.53
N MET A 20 -11.56 -0.36 1.51
CA MET A 20 -10.96 0.65 0.63
C MET A 20 -11.29 0.39 -0.85
N ALA A 21 -11.28 -0.87 -1.28
CA ALA A 21 -11.66 -1.28 -2.62
C ALA A 21 -13.09 -0.86 -2.96
N ARG A 22 -14.05 -1.14 -2.06
CA ARG A 22 -15.46 -0.75 -2.24
C ARG A 22 -15.62 0.77 -2.33
N VAL A 23 -14.97 1.51 -1.43
CA VAL A 23 -15.04 2.98 -1.41
C VAL A 23 -14.45 3.58 -2.70
N LEU A 24 -13.26 3.14 -3.11
CA LEU A 24 -12.59 3.66 -4.29
C LEU A 24 -13.32 3.30 -5.59
N ALA A 25 -13.86 2.08 -5.68
CA ALA A 25 -14.69 1.69 -6.81
C ALA A 25 -15.98 2.51 -6.87
N GLY A 26 -16.64 2.73 -5.73
CA GLY A 26 -17.83 3.58 -5.62
C GLY A 26 -17.57 5.04 -6.00
N ALA A 27 -16.35 5.53 -5.79
CA ALA A 27 -15.90 6.85 -6.23
C ALA A 27 -15.51 6.93 -7.72
N GLY A 28 -15.69 5.86 -8.49
CA GLY A 28 -15.42 5.82 -9.94
C GLY A 28 -13.96 5.53 -10.30
N HIS A 29 -13.13 5.09 -9.35
CA HIS A 29 -11.78 4.62 -9.66
C HIS A 29 -11.80 3.18 -10.21
N ARG A 30 -10.81 2.85 -11.04
CA ARG A 30 -10.65 1.50 -11.59
C ARG A 30 -9.62 0.74 -10.76
N LEU A 31 -10.06 -0.29 -10.05
CA LEU A 31 -9.15 -1.20 -9.37
C LEU A 31 -8.43 -2.08 -10.39
N VAL A 32 -7.11 -2.20 -10.26
CA VAL A 32 -6.26 -2.98 -11.18
C VAL A 32 -5.43 -4.00 -10.42
N GLY A 33 -5.11 -5.11 -11.11
CA GLY A 33 -4.43 -6.25 -10.50
C GLY A 33 -2.92 -6.22 -10.67
N PRO A 34 -2.24 -7.30 -10.25
CA PRO A 34 -0.84 -7.53 -10.56
C PRO A 34 -0.56 -7.55 -12.06
N GLY A 35 0.51 -6.88 -12.48
CA GLY A 35 0.91 -6.78 -13.89
C GLY A 35 0.29 -5.60 -14.65
N ASP A 36 -0.81 -5.03 -14.14
CA ASP A 36 -1.37 -3.81 -14.70
C ASP A 36 -0.58 -2.57 -14.30
N ARG A 37 -0.58 -1.56 -15.19
CA ARG A 37 -0.17 -0.20 -14.83
C ARG A 37 -1.20 0.43 -13.90
N ALA A 38 -0.73 0.90 -12.75
CA ALA A 38 -1.49 1.71 -11.81
C ALA A 38 -0.96 3.15 -11.80
N ASP A 39 -1.86 4.12 -11.64
CA ASP A 39 -1.54 5.53 -11.40
C ASP A 39 -1.22 5.76 -9.91
N LEU A 40 -1.79 4.90 -9.04
CA LEU A 40 -1.64 4.96 -7.59
C LEU A 40 -1.54 3.54 -7.00
N TYR A 41 -0.53 3.30 -6.17
CA TYR A 41 -0.45 2.14 -5.30
C TYR A 41 -0.88 2.56 -3.89
N VAL A 42 -1.78 1.81 -3.28
CA VAL A 42 -2.09 1.92 -1.84
C VAL A 42 -1.72 0.61 -1.18
N PHE A 43 -0.80 0.68 -0.22
CA PHE A 43 -0.28 -0.50 0.45
C PHE A 43 -0.58 -0.48 1.96
N ASN A 44 -1.36 -1.46 2.42
CA ASN A 44 -1.67 -1.63 3.83
C ASN A 44 -0.60 -2.53 4.50
N THR A 45 0.19 -1.90 5.37
CA THR A 45 1.39 -2.47 5.99
C THR A 45 1.08 -3.14 7.34
N CYS A 46 1.91 -4.12 7.73
CA CYS A 46 1.75 -4.83 9.00
C CYS A 46 3.06 -4.83 9.82
N ALA A 47 2.90 -4.67 11.14
CA ALA A 47 4.00 -4.64 12.12
C ALA A 47 3.94 -5.79 13.14
N VAL A 48 3.01 -6.75 13.00
CA VAL A 48 2.83 -7.84 13.97
C VAL A 48 4.09 -8.69 14.14
N THR A 49 4.91 -8.80 13.09
CA THR A 49 6.21 -9.48 13.15
C THR A 49 7.26 -8.68 12.38
N HIS A 50 8.53 -8.79 12.79
CA HIS A 50 9.65 -8.21 12.03
C HIS A 50 9.75 -8.72 10.60
N VAL A 51 9.27 -9.95 10.33
CA VAL A 51 9.17 -10.50 8.97
C VAL A 51 8.15 -9.72 8.14
N ALA A 52 6.98 -9.40 8.71
CA ALA A 52 5.96 -8.58 8.06
C ALA A 52 6.48 -7.16 7.78
N GLU A 53 7.20 -6.54 8.73
CA GLU A 53 7.82 -5.23 8.52
C GLU A 53 8.86 -5.27 7.39
N ARG A 54 9.73 -6.29 7.37
CA ARG A 54 10.75 -6.47 6.34
C ARG A 54 10.12 -6.65 4.96
N LYS A 55 9.09 -7.51 4.85
CA LYS A 55 8.34 -7.72 3.60
C LYS A 55 7.62 -6.43 3.17
N SER A 56 7.06 -5.67 4.10
CA SER A 56 6.43 -4.38 3.80
C SER A 56 7.42 -3.43 3.13
N ARG A 57 8.63 -3.27 3.70
CA ARG A 57 9.68 -2.44 3.08
C ARG A 57 10.16 -2.99 1.73
N GLN A 58 10.15 -4.30 1.53
CA GLN A 58 10.54 -4.90 0.25
C GLN A 58 9.51 -4.59 -0.84
N ILE A 59 8.23 -4.74 -0.53
CA ILE A 59 7.11 -4.49 -1.44
C ILE A 59 7.07 -3.01 -1.84
N ILE A 60 7.20 -2.08 -0.89
CA ILE A 60 7.23 -0.64 -1.18
C ILE A 60 8.35 -0.29 -2.17
N ARG A 61 9.56 -0.84 -1.97
CA ARG A 61 10.67 -0.65 -2.91
C ARG A 61 10.40 -1.26 -4.28
N GLN A 62 9.71 -2.39 -4.34
CA GLN A 62 9.32 -3.02 -5.61
C GLN A 62 8.30 -2.16 -6.36
N MET A 63 7.27 -1.64 -5.68
CA MET A 63 6.28 -0.73 -6.27
C MET A 63 6.95 0.50 -6.86
N ARG A 64 7.87 1.13 -6.12
CA ARG A 64 8.63 2.28 -6.60
C ARG A 64 9.52 2.00 -7.81
N ARG A 65 10.18 0.85 -7.85
CA ARG A 65 10.97 0.45 -9.02
C ARG A 65 10.11 0.08 -10.22
N ALA A 66 8.96 -0.56 -9.98
CA ALA A 66 8.08 -1.03 -11.03
C ALA A 66 7.42 0.13 -11.79
N ASN A 67 7.05 1.20 -11.08
CA ASN A 67 6.54 2.41 -11.70
C ASN A 67 6.94 3.66 -10.90
N PRO A 68 8.05 4.32 -11.26
CA PRO A 68 8.50 5.54 -10.60
C PRO A 68 7.55 6.74 -10.71
N GLN A 69 6.62 6.70 -11.67
CA GLN A 69 5.67 7.79 -11.95
C GLN A 69 4.34 7.63 -11.20
N ALA A 70 4.04 6.43 -10.70
CA ALA A 70 2.83 6.20 -9.92
C ALA A 70 2.98 6.79 -8.52
N GLY A 71 1.88 7.28 -7.95
CA GLY A 71 1.82 7.60 -6.53
C GLY A 71 1.98 6.34 -5.68
N VAL A 72 2.68 6.40 -4.54
CA VAL A 72 2.71 5.32 -3.53
C VAL A 72 2.24 5.87 -2.20
N VAL A 73 1.10 5.34 -1.77
CA VAL A 73 0.45 5.61 -0.50
C VAL A 73 0.62 4.40 0.40
N VAL A 74 0.95 4.61 1.67
CA VAL A 74 1.03 3.53 2.66
C VAL A 74 0.11 3.82 3.84
N THR A 75 -0.47 2.76 4.39
CA THR A 75 -1.28 2.79 5.62
C THR A 75 -1.01 1.55 6.47
N GLY A 76 -1.74 1.36 7.57
CA GLY A 76 -1.64 0.21 8.46
C GLY A 76 -0.58 0.36 9.55
N CYS A 77 -0.47 -0.67 10.39
CA CYS A 77 0.26 -0.60 11.66
C CYS A 77 1.72 -0.18 11.50
N TYR A 78 2.43 -0.68 10.49
CA TYR A 78 3.86 -0.37 10.35
C TYR A 78 4.09 1.06 9.86
N ALA A 79 3.20 1.58 9.02
CA ALA A 79 3.22 2.97 8.57
C ALA A 79 2.98 3.95 9.74
N GLN A 80 2.07 3.61 10.66
CA GLN A 80 1.80 4.39 11.87
C GLN A 80 2.94 4.30 12.90
N LEU A 81 3.48 3.09 13.14
CA LEU A 81 4.53 2.86 14.14
C LEU A 81 5.91 3.34 13.70
N SER A 82 6.16 3.45 12.40
CA SER A 82 7.46 3.82 11.86
C SER A 82 7.36 4.73 10.62
N PRO A 83 6.74 5.92 10.74
CA PRO A 83 6.48 6.79 9.59
C PRO A 83 7.76 7.34 8.97
N GLN A 84 8.82 7.60 9.76
CA GLN A 84 10.13 8.01 9.25
C GLN A 84 10.72 6.95 8.32
N LYS A 85 10.66 5.67 8.72
CA LYS A 85 11.11 4.55 7.88
C LYS A 85 10.30 4.44 6.59
N MET A 86 9.04 4.88 6.57
CA MET A 86 8.25 4.90 5.33
C MET A 86 8.73 6.02 4.41
N ARG A 87 8.95 7.23 4.95
CA ARG A 87 9.44 8.38 4.18
C ARG A 87 10.79 8.12 3.53
N GLU A 88 11.70 7.44 4.23
CA GLU A 88 13.00 7.01 3.68
C GLU A 88 12.89 6.08 2.46
N LEU A 89 11.76 5.39 2.29
CA LEU A 89 11.49 4.55 1.12
C LEU A 89 10.92 5.33 -0.06
N GLY A 90 10.73 6.64 0.09
CA GLY A 90 10.18 7.52 -0.91
C GLY A 90 8.69 7.30 -1.13
N VAL A 91 7.89 7.06 -0.08
CA VAL A 91 6.41 7.08 -0.18
C VAL A 91 5.91 8.52 -0.34
N ASP A 92 4.85 8.73 -1.12
CA ASP A 92 4.29 10.09 -1.33
C ASP A 92 3.35 10.51 -0.20
N LEU A 93 2.63 9.54 0.37
CA LEU A 93 1.64 9.79 1.41
C LEU A 93 1.60 8.64 2.41
N ILE A 94 1.48 8.99 3.68
CA ILE A 94 1.23 8.06 4.78
C ILE A 94 -0.16 8.40 5.32
N VAL A 95 -1.08 7.43 5.29
CA VAL A 95 -2.42 7.56 5.86
C VAL A 95 -2.41 6.88 7.24
N PRO A 96 -2.60 7.64 8.33
CA PRO A 96 -2.62 7.11 9.68
C PRO A 96 -3.87 6.28 9.95
#